data_AF-A0A942SP07-F1
#
_entry.id   AF-A0A942SP07-F1
#
_cell.length_a   1.000
_cell.length_b   1.000
_cell.length_c   1.000
_cell.angle_alpha   90.00
_cell.angle_beta   90.00
_cell.angle_gamma   90.00
#
_symmetry.space_group_name_H-M   'P 1'
#
loop_
_entity.id
_entity.type
_entity.pdbx_description
1 polymer ?
#
loop_
_entity_poly.entity_id
_entity_poly.type
_entity_poly.pdbx_seq_one_letter_code
_entity_poly.pdbx_strand_id
1 'polypeptide(L)'
;MAKNQLDVEKELKSEREAILAQEKVTITIPFDRNNPVKHQWVSVNGQDFYLAVGKPVEVPKVVADVWQDSYNRTIQAEVTMEQFNEI
;
A
#
# COMPACT_ATOMS: atom_id res chain seq x y z
N MET A 1 -3.32 26.88 29.65
CA MET A 1 -2.30 25.90 30.07
C MET A 1 -1.42 25.61 28.88
N ALA A 2 -0.12 25.90 28.96
CA ALA A 2 0.82 25.54 27.91
C ALA A 2 1.06 24.02 27.98
N LYS A 3 0.98 23.31 26.85
CA LYS A 3 1.30 21.88 26.80
C LYS A 3 2.78 21.68 27.14
N ASN A 4 3.07 20.65 27.95
CA ASN A 4 4.45 20.28 28.25
C ASN A 4 5.14 19.75 26.99
N GLN A 5 6.45 19.98 26.88
CA GLN A 5 7.25 19.59 25.71
C GLN A 5 7.11 18.09 25.35
N LEU A 6 7.00 17.22 26.35
CA LEU A 6 6.76 15.78 26.19
C LEU A 6 5.39 15.43 25.57
N ASP A 7 4.37 16.26 25.78
CA ASP A 7 3.04 16.07 25.18
C ASP A 7 3.04 16.51 23.71
N VAL A 8 3.86 17.52 23.37
CA VAL A 8 4.06 17.99 21.99
C VAL A 8 4.91 16.99 21.20
N GLU A 9 5.94 16.40 21.80
CA GLU A 9 6.75 15.34 21.19
C GLU A 9 5.95 14.06 20.94
N LYS A 10 4.99 13.73 21.81
CA LYS A 10 4.04 12.62 21.59
C LYS A 10 3.05 12.89 20.44
N GLU A 11 2.70 14.15 20.19
CA GLU A 11 1.85 14.57 19.06
C GLU A 11 2.62 14.58 17.73
N LEU A 12 3.96 14.69 17.78
CA LEU A 12 4.86 14.61 16.63
C LEU A 12 5.28 13.17 16.30
N LYS A 13 4.35 12.21 16.30
CA LYS A 13 4.66 10.92 15.66
C LYS A 13 4.94 11.18 14.19
N SER A 14 6.05 10.62 13.69
CA SER A 14 6.33 10.69 12.26
C SER A 14 5.16 10.07 11.49
N GLU A 15 4.86 10.57 10.29
CA GLU A 15 3.78 10.03 9.45
C GLU A 15 3.93 8.52 9.24
N ARG A 16 5.18 8.05 9.15
CA ARG A 16 5.52 6.63 9.07
C ARG A 16 5.07 5.85 10.31
N GLU A 17 5.33 6.36 11.51
CA GLU A 17 4.88 5.73 12.76
C GLU A 17 3.37 5.73 12.89
N ALA A 18 2.71 6.81 12.47
CA ALA A 18 1.25 6.88 12.43
C ALA A 18 0.66 5.82 11.48
N ILE A 19 1.27 5.60 10.31
CA ILE A 19 0.88 4.55 9.37
C ILE A 19 1.13 3.16 9.98
N LEU A 20 2.31 2.92 10.56
CA LEU A 20 2.66 1.61 11.15
C LEU A 20 1.82 1.24 12.37
N ALA A 21 1.24 2.23 13.07
CA ALA A 21 0.38 2.01 14.23
C ALA A 21 -1.08 1.65 13.87
N GLN A 22 -1.45 1.69 12.58
CA GLN A 22 -2.80 1.33 12.16
C GLN A 22 -3.08 -0.17 12.29
N GLU A 23 -4.36 -0.53 12.17
CA GLU A 23 -4.79 -1.92 12.03
C GLU A 23 -3.98 -2.60 10.92
N LYS A 24 -3.45 -3.78 11.22
CA LYS A 24 -2.73 -4.59 10.24
C LYS A 24 -3.64 -5.61 9.61
N VAL A 25 -3.47 -5.79 8.31
CA VAL A 25 -4.21 -6.77 7.52
C VAL A 25 -3.23 -7.63 6.73
N THR A 26 -3.62 -8.87 6.46
CA THR A 26 -2.84 -9.78 5.62
C THR A 26 -3.30 -9.64 4.18
N ILE A 27 -2.37 -9.34 3.28
CA ILE A 27 -2.61 -9.31 1.83
C ILE A 27 -1.65 -10.23 1.10
N THR A 28 -2.02 -10.63 -0.11
CA THR A 28 -1.14 -11.41 -1.00
C THR A 28 -1.00 -10.65 -2.31
N ILE A 29 0.22 -10.23 -2.62
CA ILE A 29 0.53 -9.61 -3.90
C ILE A 29 0.68 -10.74 -4.94
N PRO A 30 -0.11 -10.76 -6.03
CA PRO A 30 -0.06 -11.83 -7.02
C PRO A 30 1.28 -11.80 -7.76
N PHE A 31 1.77 -12.98 -8.11
CA PHE A 31 2.97 -13.11 -8.94
C PHE A 31 2.62 -12.88 -10.41
N ASP A 32 3.27 -11.91 -11.03
CA ASP A 32 3.19 -11.68 -12.46
C ASP A 32 4.34 -12.42 -13.19
N ARG A 33 3.97 -13.28 -14.13
CA ARG A 33 4.94 -14.02 -14.96
C ARG A 33 5.64 -13.11 -15.97
N ASN A 34 4.95 -12.09 -16.46
CA ASN A 34 5.47 -11.13 -17.44
C ASN A 34 6.38 -10.10 -16.78
N ASN A 35 6.18 -9.85 -15.48
CA ASN A 35 7.04 -8.99 -14.67
C ASN A 35 7.47 -9.71 -13.38
N PRO A 36 8.54 -10.53 -13.42
CA PRO A 36 8.94 -11.40 -12.32
C PRO A 36 9.70 -10.65 -11.20
N VAL A 37 9.07 -9.61 -10.64
CA VAL A 37 9.58 -8.89 -9.48
C VAL A 37 9.33 -9.66 -8.20
N LYS A 38 10.30 -9.61 -7.28
CA LYS A 38 10.19 -10.23 -5.95
C LYS A 38 9.49 -9.32 -4.93
N HIS A 39 9.48 -8.02 -5.20
CA HIS A 39 8.91 -7.00 -4.33
C HIS A 39 8.13 -5.98 -5.15
N GLN A 40 6.99 -5.56 -4.60
CA GLN A 40 6.21 -4.46 -5.13
C GLN A 40 6.36 -3.25 -4.22
N TRP A 41 6.61 -2.08 -4.83
CA TRP A 41 6.68 -0.82 -4.10
C TRP A 41 5.29 -0.20 -3.98
N VAL A 42 4.94 0.24 -2.78
CA VAL A 42 3.74 1.03 -2.45
C VAL A 42 4.18 2.26 -1.66
N SER A 43 3.75 3.44 -2.09
CA SER A 43 4.03 4.70 -1.40
C SER A 43 2.75 5.29 -0.83
N VAL A 44 2.78 5.66 0.45
CA VAL A 44 1.66 6.29 1.16
C VAL A 44 2.17 7.59 1.77
N ASN A 45 1.67 8.74 1.31
CA ASN A 45 2.13 10.07 1.76
C ASN A 45 3.66 10.24 1.69
N GLY A 46 4.30 9.72 0.63
CA GLY A 46 5.76 9.77 0.48
C GLY A 46 6.52 8.78 1.39
N GLN A 47 5.83 7.93 2.14
CA GLN A 47 6.43 6.82 2.88
C GLN A 47 6.38 5.54 2.06
N ASP A 48 7.56 4.97 1.84
CA ASP A 48 7.71 3.81 0.98
C ASP A 48 7.66 2.49 1.77
N PHE A 49 6.93 1.54 1.18
CA PHE A 49 6.74 0.18 1.67
C PHE A 49 7.06 -0.82 0.56
N TYR A 50 7.90 -1.80 0.88
CA TYR A 50 8.31 -2.87 -0.02
C TYR A 50 7.59 -4.16 0.38
N LEU A 51 6.66 -4.60 -0.48
CA LEU A 51 5.80 -5.74 -0.20
C LEU A 51 6.33 -6.97 -0.94
N ALA A 52 6.46 -8.10 -0.24
CA ALA A 52 6.91 -9.34 -0.87
C ALA A 52 5.82 -9.92 -1.79
N VAL A 53 6.23 -10.33 -3.00
CA VAL A 53 5.33 -10.92 -4.00
C VAL A 53 5.17 -12.42 -3.76
N GLY A 54 3.95 -12.93 -3.97
CA GLY A 54 3.65 -14.37 -3.95
C GLY A 54 3.58 -14.99 -2.56
N LYS A 55 3.64 -14.19 -1.49
CA LYS A 55 3.49 -14.65 -0.11
C LYS A 55 2.49 -13.76 0.63
N PRO A 56 1.75 -14.30 1.60
CA PRO A 56 0.96 -13.49 2.53
C PRO A 56 1.91 -12.57 3.32
N VAL A 57 1.61 -11.27 3.33
CA VAL A 57 2.34 -10.26 4.10
C VAL A 57 1.39 -9.47 4.97
N GLU A 58 1.80 -9.20 6.20
CA GLU A 58 1.06 -8.37 7.13
C GLU A 58 1.50 -6.90 6.97
N VAL A 59 0.56 -6.02 6.65
CA VAL A 59 0.82 -4.59 6.39
C VAL A 59 -0.24 -3.71 7.05
N PRO A 60 0.05 -2.43 7.32
CA PRO A 60 -0.99 -1.49 7.73
C PRO A 60 -2.13 -1.39 6.72
N LYS A 61 -3.36 -1.24 7.20
CA LYS A 61 -4.57 -1.19 6.39
C LYS A 61 -4.50 -0.17 5.25
N VAL A 62 -4.02 1.05 5.52
CA VAL A 62 -3.85 2.06 4.46
C VAL A 62 -2.92 1.61 3.33
N VAL A 63 -1.88 0.84 3.63
CA VAL A 63 -0.96 0.30 2.60
C VAL A 63 -1.67 -0.76 1.76
N ALA A 64 -2.48 -1.60 2.40
CA ALA A 64 -3.30 -2.60 1.70
C ALA A 64 -4.35 -1.94 0.81
N ASP A 65 -5.06 -0.93 1.31
CA ASP A 65 -6.10 -0.22 0.57
C ASP A 65 -5.53 0.47 -0.68
N VAL A 66 -4.40 1.16 -0.54
CA VAL A 66 -3.71 1.81 -1.67
C VAL A 66 -3.27 0.80 -2.72
N TRP A 67 -2.68 -0.33 -2.29
CA TRP A 67 -2.29 -1.38 -3.22
C TRP A 67 -3.50 -1.98 -3.94
N GLN A 68 -4.55 -2.34 -3.21
CA GLN A 68 -5.74 -2.98 -3.78
C GLN A 68 -6.46 -2.07 -4.77
N ASP A 69 -6.58 -0.78 -4.45
CA ASP A 69 -7.18 0.21 -5.34
C ASP A 69 -6.34 0.41 -6.62
N SER A 70 -5.01 0.47 -6.51
CA SER A 70 -4.13 0.51 -7.68
C SER A 70 -4.28 -0.74 -8.54
N TYR A 71 -4.31 -1.92 -7.92
CA TYR A 71 -4.44 -3.19 -8.62
C TYR A 71 -5.79 -3.29 -9.36
N ASN A 72 -6.89 -2.94 -8.70
CA ASN A 72 -8.22 -2.95 -9.31
C ASN A 72 -8.30 -2.00 -10.51
N ARG A 73 -7.67 -0.83 -10.44
CA ARG A 73 -7.60 0.11 -11.56
C ARG A 73 -6.82 -0.45 -12.75
N THR A 74 -5.73 -1.18 -12.51
CA THR A 74 -4.99 -1.88 -13.56
C THR A 74 -5.85 -2.93 -14.24
N ILE A 75 -6.51 -3.80 -13.48
CA ILE A 75 -7.40 -4.84 -14.03
C ILE A 75 -8.55 -4.22 -14.83
N GLN A 76 -9.16 -3.14 -14.33
CA GLN A 76 -10.23 -2.45 -15.05
C GLN A 76 -9.74 -1.84 -16.37
N ALA A 77 -8.53 -1.30 -16.40
CA ALA A 77 -7.93 -0.76 -17.62
C ALA A 77 -7.67 -1.87 -18.65
N GLU A 78 -7.16 -3.03 -18.22
CA GLU A 78 -6.95 -4.21 -19.08
C GLU A 78 -8.25 -4.69 -19.72
N VAL A 79 -9.31 -4.88 -18.91
CA VAL A 79 -10.64 -5.28 -19.41
C VAL A 79 -11.18 -4.26 -20.42
N THR A 80 -11.00 -2.97 -20.16
CA THR A 80 -11.44 -1.91 -21.08
C THR A 80 -10.69 -2.00 -22.41
N MET A 81 -9.37 -2.20 -22.38
CA MET A 81 -8.56 -2.33 -23.60
C MET A 81 -8.91 -3.57 -24.42
N GLU A 82 -9.22 -4.69 -23.78
CA GLU A 82 -9.68 -5.91 -24.48
C GLU A 82 -10.99 -5.64 -25.25
N GLN A 83 -11.97 -5.00 -24.61
CA GLN A 83 -13.24 -4.65 -25.25
C GLN A 83 -13.08 -3.70 -26.44
N PHE A 84 -12.13 -2.77 -26.40
CA PHE A 84 -11.84 -1.87 -27.53
C PHE A 84 -11.21 -2.59 -28.73
N ASN A 85 -10.50 -3.70 -28.53
CA ASN A 85 -9.87 -4.46 -29.61
C ASN A 85 -10.82 -5.43 -30.33
N GLU A 86 -12.02 -5.66 -29.77
CA GLU A 86 -13.06 -6.53 -30.35
C GLU A 86 -14.05 -5.78 -31.27
N ILE A 87 -13.88 -4.46 -31.46
CA ILE A 87 -14.69 -3.58 -32.32
C ILE A 87 -13.94 -3.25 -33.60
#